data_AF-A0A5D2QZZ3-F1
#
_entry.id   AF-A0A5D2QZZ3-F1
#
_cell.length_a   1.000
_cell.length_b   1.000
_cell.length_c   1.000
_cell.angle_alpha   90.00
_cell.angle_beta   90.00
_cell.angle_gamma   90.00
#
_symmetry.space_group_name_H-M   'P 1'
#
loop_
_entity.id
_entity.type
_entity.pdbx_description
1 polymer ?
#
loop_
_entity_poly.entity_id
_entity_poly.type
_entity_poly.pdbx_seq_one_letter_code
_entity_poly.pdbx_strand_id
1 'polypeptide(L)'
;MADAHSVVPASVLRNLSDKLYEKRKNAALEVEGIVKQLAALGDHEKISAVISLLTTEYTYSPQANHRKGGLIGLAAATVGLTSEASQHLEQIVPPVLNSFSDQDSRVRYYACEALYNIAKVVRGDFIIFFNQIFDALCKLSADSAANVQSAAHLLDRLVKDIVTESDQFSIEEFIPLLRERMNVLNPYVRQFLVGWITVLDSVPDIDMLGFLPDFLDGLFNMLSDSSHEIRQQADSALSEFLQEIKNSPSVDYGRMAEILVQRAASPDEFTRLTAMTWINEFVKLGGDQLVPYYADILGAILPCMSDKEEKIRGFARETNEELRSVKGEPEEAFNVGAILSIARRQLDSEWEATRIEALHWISTLLDRHRSEVLCFLNDIFDTLLKALADSSDEVVLLVLDIHACIAQDPQHFSQLVVFLVQNFRIDHSLLERRGALIIRRLCDLLDAERVYRELSSILEGEADLEFACIMVQALNLILLTSSELSEIRKLLKQSLANAAGKDLFVALYASWSHSPMAIISLCLLAQMYPHASAVIQSLVEEDINVKFLVQLDKLIRLLETPIFAHLRLQLLEPGRYVWLLKALYGLLMLLPQQSAAFKILQTRLKNRPNILLQCW
;
A
#
# COMPACT_ATOMS: atom_id res chain seq x y z
N MET A 1 1.99 65.45 32.17
CA MET A 1 2.93 64.33 32.01
C MET A 1 3.91 64.41 33.16
N ALA A 2 3.81 63.48 34.12
CA ALA A 2 4.82 63.37 35.18
C ALA A 2 6.19 63.11 34.52
N ASP A 3 7.19 63.90 34.87
CA ASP A 3 8.54 63.73 34.33
C ASP A 3 9.20 62.53 34.99
N ALA A 4 9.44 61.44 34.24
CA ALA A 4 10.06 60.23 34.76
C ALA A 4 11.46 60.50 35.35
N HIS A 5 12.17 61.52 34.84
CA HIS A 5 13.48 61.96 35.36
C HIS A 5 13.39 62.61 36.75
N SER A 6 12.19 63.01 37.18
CA SER A 6 11.94 63.48 38.55
C SER A 6 11.69 62.33 39.54
N VAL A 7 11.36 61.14 39.04
CA VAL A 7 10.97 59.97 39.83
C VAL A 7 12.15 59.02 40.06
N VAL A 8 12.96 58.78 39.02
CA VAL A 8 14.14 57.92 39.12
C VAL A 8 15.41 58.77 39.26
N PRO A 9 16.20 58.60 40.34
CA PRO A 9 17.42 59.39 40.52
C PRO A 9 18.42 59.21 39.37
N ALA A 10 19.07 60.29 38.94
CA ALA A 10 20.04 60.26 37.84
C ALA A 10 21.21 59.29 38.08
N SER A 11 21.59 59.05 39.34
CA SER A 11 22.59 58.02 39.69
C SER A 11 22.15 56.61 39.34
N VAL A 12 20.87 56.30 39.54
CA VAL A 12 20.24 55.01 39.20
C VAL A 12 20.22 54.84 37.69
N LEU A 13 19.75 55.85 36.96
CA LEU A 13 19.73 55.87 35.49
C LEU A 13 21.14 55.64 34.91
N ARG A 14 22.15 56.35 35.41
CA ARG A 14 23.53 56.15 34.99
C ARG A 14 24.02 54.72 35.28
N ASN A 15 23.73 54.19 36.46
CA ASN A 15 24.18 52.86 36.86
C ASN A 15 23.48 51.73 36.09
N LEU A 16 22.24 51.91 35.64
CA LEU A 16 21.54 50.95 34.76
C LEU A 16 22.27 50.77 33.42
N SER A 17 22.95 51.81 32.92
CA SER A 17 23.74 51.78 31.69
C SER A 17 25.22 51.38 31.88
N ASP A 18 25.65 51.09 33.12
CA ASP A 18 27.05 50.79 33.43
C ASP A 18 27.49 49.47 32.74
N LYS A 19 28.80 49.32 32.52
CA LYS A 19 29.39 48.11 31.92
C LYS A 19 29.36 46.92 32.89
N LEU A 20 29.47 47.16 34.20
CA LEU A 20 29.48 46.13 35.23
C LEU A 20 28.07 45.65 35.57
N TYR A 21 27.86 44.33 35.56
CA TYR A 21 26.57 43.72 35.89
C TYR A 21 26.09 44.09 37.30
N GLU A 22 26.95 43.98 38.32
CA GLU A 22 26.57 44.27 39.71
C GLU A 22 26.03 45.70 39.89
N LYS A 23 26.57 46.67 39.17
CA LYS A 23 26.06 48.04 39.21
C LYS A 23 24.68 48.17 38.57
N ARG A 24 24.46 47.49 37.43
CA ARG A 24 23.13 47.44 36.78
C ARG A 24 22.11 46.76 37.69
N LYS A 25 22.48 45.65 38.32
CA LYS A 25 21.64 44.90 39.26
C LYS A 25 21.25 45.74 40.47
N ASN A 26 22.21 46.41 41.11
CA ASN A 26 21.91 47.29 42.24
C ASN A 26 20.98 48.45 41.84
N ALA A 27 21.22 49.06 40.67
CA ALA A 27 20.34 50.09 40.15
C ALA A 27 18.92 49.57 39.85
N ALA A 28 18.80 48.34 39.32
CA ALA A 28 17.51 47.70 39.10
C ALA A 28 16.76 47.44 40.42
N LEU A 29 17.44 47.02 41.49
CA LEU A 29 16.84 46.88 42.82
C LEU A 29 16.35 48.22 43.39
N GLU A 30 17.05 49.33 43.09
CA GLU A 30 16.57 50.67 43.43
C GLU A 30 15.30 51.03 42.64
N VAL A 31 15.25 50.70 41.34
CA VAL A 31 14.04 50.85 40.51
C VAL A 31 12.87 50.03 41.06
N GLU A 32 13.10 48.77 41.44
CA GLU A 32 12.10 47.91 42.11
C GLU A 32 11.53 48.61 43.35
N GLY A 33 12.40 49.13 44.22
CA GLY A 33 12.01 49.85 45.43
C GLY A 33 11.17 51.10 45.15
N ILE A 34 11.53 51.87 44.13
CA ILE A 34 10.77 53.06 43.70
C ILE A 34 9.39 52.66 43.18
N VAL A 35 9.33 51.69 42.27
CA VAL A 35 8.05 51.24 41.68
C VAL A 35 7.14 50.64 42.75
N LYS A 36 7.70 49.87 43.70
CA LYS A 36 6.96 49.34 44.86
C LYS A 36 6.36 50.44 45.74
N GLN A 37 7.08 51.53 45.98
CA GLN A 37 6.55 52.68 46.72
C GLN A 37 5.44 53.39 45.95
N LEU A 38 5.60 53.58 44.64
CA LEU A 38 4.58 54.19 43.79
C LEU A 38 3.31 53.34 43.70
N ALA A 39 3.47 52.02 43.60
CA ALA A 39 2.35 51.07 43.62
C ALA A 39 1.59 51.13 44.94
N ALA A 40 2.30 51.19 46.07
CA ALA A 40 1.68 51.35 47.39
C ALA A 40 0.93 52.69 47.55
N LEU A 41 1.31 53.71 46.79
CA LEU A 41 0.64 55.02 46.74
C LEU A 41 -0.48 55.10 45.68
N GLY A 42 -0.64 54.09 44.83
CA GLY A 42 -1.59 54.09 43.71
C GLY A 42 -1.24 55.10 42.60
N ASP A 43 0.04 55.48 42.45
CA ASP A 43 0.47 56.50 41.49
C ASP A 43 0.78 55.89 40.10
N HIS A 44 -0.28 55.44 39.42
CA HIS A 44 -0.19 54.74 38.12
C HIS A 44 0.40 55.60 37.00
N GLU A 45 0.25 56.93 37.07
CA GLU A 45 0.85 57.85 36.10
C GLU A 45 2.39 57.83 36.19
N LYS A 46 2.94 57.91 37.40
CA LYS A 46 4.39 57.85 37.59
C LYS A 46 4.96 56.47 37.26
N ILE A 47 4.25 55.40 37.60
CA ILE A 47 4.64 54.04 37.21
C ILE A 47 4.74 53.94 35.68
N SER A 48 3.72 54.39 34.97
CA SER A 48 3.71 54.39 33.50
C SER A 48 4.84 55.25 32.93
N ALA A 49 5.15 56.39 33.55
CA ALA A 49 6.28 57.23 33.17
C ALA A 49 7.63 56.52 33.36
N VAL A 50 7.82 55.78 34.45
CA VAL A 50 9.04 54.97 34.69
C VAL A 50 9.17 53.85 33.67
N ILE A 51 8.10 53.11 33.39
CA ILE A 51 8.10 52.03 32.38
C ILE A 51 8.37 52.60 30.98
N SER A 52 7.74 53.73 30.64
CA SER A 52 7.96 54.43 29.39
C SER A 52 9.42 54.87 29.24
N LEU A 53 10.02 55.45 30.29
CA LEU A 53 11.44 55.82 30.32
C LEU A 53 12.37 54.63 30.06
N LEU A 54 12.19 53.53 30.80
CA LEU A 54 12.96 52.29 30.62
C LEU A 54 12.77 51.69 29.22
N THR A 55 11.62 51.90 28.62
CA THR A 55 11.32 51.43 27.28
C THR A 55 12.00 52.31 26.22
N THR A 56 11.70 53.60 26.20
CA THR A 56 12.10 54.50 25.12
C THR A 56 13.59 54.86 25.18
N GLU A 57 14.14 55.09 26.38
CA GLU A 57 15.53 55.53 26.53
C GLU A 57 16.51 54.35 26.67
N TYR A 58 16.05 53.18 27.12
CA TYR A 58 16.92 52.03 27.39
C TYR A 58 16.70 50.86 26.43
N THR A 59 15.55 50.17 26.42
CA THR A 59 15.39 48.95 25.60
C THR A 59 15.47 49.22 24.10
N TYR A 60 15.00 50.37 23.63
CA TYR A 60 15.17 50.80 22.23
C TYR A 60 16.45 51.59 21.95
N SER A 61 17.36 51.68 22.92
CA SER A 61 18.62 52.43 22.77
C SER A 61 19.54 51.77 21.74
N PRO A 62 20.28 52.56 20.93
CA PRO A 62 21.33 52.01 20.06
C PRO A 62 22.48 51.36 20.85
N GLN A 63 22.63 51.71 22.13
CA GLN A 63 23.72 51.22 22.97
C GLN A 63 23.35 49.91 23.69
N ALA A 64 24.14 48.85 23.49
CA ALA A 64 23.86 47.54 24.08
C ALA A 64 23.77 47.53 25.62
N ASN A 65 24.57 48.35 26.32
CA ASN A 65 24.49 48.41 27.78
C ASN A 65 23.22 49.12 28.29
N HIS A 66 22.71 50.10 27.53
CA HIS A 66 21.41 50.70 27.83
C HIS A 66 20.31 49.66 27.64
N ARG A 67 20.33 48.88 26.55
CA ARG A 67 19.34 47.80 26.36
C ARG A 67 19.36 46.77 27.48
N LYS A 68 20.56 46.31 27.91
CA LYS A 68 20.72 45.42 29.07
C LYS A 68 20.15 46.02 30.36
N GLY A 69 20.41 47.32 30.59
CA GLY A 69 19.86 48.09 31.70
C GLY A 69 18.34 48.22 31.68
N GLY A 70 17.77 48.46 30.49
CA GLY A 70 16.32 48.54 30.29
C GLY A 70 15.64 47.22 30.59
N LEU A 71 16.18 46.11 30.10
CA LEU A 71 15.63 44.76 30.33
C LEU A 71 15.62 44.39 31.81
N ILE A 72 16.74 44.56 32.53
CA ILE A 72 16.78 44.29 33.97
C ILE A 72 15.92 45.27 34.77
N GLY A 73 15.83 46.52 34.31
CA GLY A 73 14.98 47.56 34.92
C GLY A 73 13.49 47.26 34.76
N LEU A 74 13.04 46.82 33.59
CA LEU A 74 11.64 46.42 33.35
C LEU A 74 11.25 45.20 34.16
N ALA A 75 12.13 44.20 34.27
CA ALA A 75 11.91 43.06 35.14
C ALA A 75 11.80 43.48 36.62
N ALA A 76 12.70 44.34 37.08
CA ALA A 76 12.67 44.88 38.44
C ALA A 76 11.44 45.74 38.73
N ALA A 77 11.00 46.56 37.76
CA ALA A 77 9.75 47.31 37.85
C ALA A 77 8.55 46.36 38.00
N THR A 78 8.51 45.27 37.23
CA THR A 78 7.47 44.24 37.32
C THR A 78 7.44 43.56 38.70
N VAL A 79 8.62 43.20 39.23
CA VAL A 79 8.73 42.64 40.59
C VAL A 79 8.22 43.64 41.64
N GLY A 80 8.52 44.93 41.47
CA GLY A 80 8.05 45.99 42.36
C GLY A 80 6.52 46.19 42.33
N LEU A 81 5.88 45.95 41.17
CA LEU A 81 4.42 46.06 41.00
C LEU A 81 3.64 44.92 41.67
N THR A 82 4.24 43.73 41.81
CA THR A 82 3.59 42.56 42.42
C THR A 82 2.23 42.25 41.77
N SER A 83 1.11 42.39 42.47
CA SER A 83 -0.24 42.14 41.96
C SER A 83 -0.72 43.16 40.92
N GLU A 84 -0.18 44.38 40.91
CA GLU A 84 -0.55 45.43 39.95
C GLU A 84 0.16 45.28 38.59
N ALA A 85 1.06 44.29 38.46
CA ALA A 85 1.89 44.11 37.27
C ALA A 85 1.07 43.85 36.01
N SER A 86 -0.05 43.13 36.13
CA SER A 86 -0.93 42.74 35.01
C SER A 86 -1.44 43.93 34.21
N GLN A 87 -1.75 45.05 34.88
CA GLN A 87 -2.24 46.30 34.25
C GLN A 87 -1.21 46.97 33.34
N HIS A 88 0.07 46.63 33.48
CA HIS A 88 1.17 47.27 32.79
C HIS A 88 1.88 46.34 31.78
N LEU A 89 1.44 45.08 31.63
CA LEU A 89 2.13 44.10 30.80
C LEU A 89 2.19 44.49 29.31
N GLU A 90 1.15 45.13 28.78
CA GLU A 90 1.15 45.62 27.38
C GLU A 90 2.28 46.63 27.09
N GLN A 91 2.75 47.36 28.10
CA GLN A 91 3.88 48.28 27.97
C GLN A 91 5.23 47.58 28.23
N ILE A 92 5.24 46.58 29.10
CA ILE A 92 6.47 45.92 29.59
C ILE A 92 6.94 44.80 28.66
N VAL A 93 6.02 43.94 28.18
CA VAL A 93 6.38 42.71 27.46
C VAL A 93 6.89 42.97 26.03
N PRO A 94 6.24 43.79 25.19
CA PRO A 94 6.68 43.95 23.80
C PRO A 94 8.13 44.45 23.62
N PRO A 95 8.65 45.42 24.42
CA PRO A 95 10.05 45.81 24.35
C PRO A 95 11.04 44.70 24.73
N VAL A 96 10.65 43.81 25.65
CA VAL A 96 11.46 42.64 26.02
C VAL A 96 11.48 41.64 24.87
N LEU A 97 10.32 41.34 24.26
CA LEU A 97 10.21 40.45 23.11
C LEU A 97 11.03 40.95 21.90
N ASN A 98 11.00 42.26 21.63
CA ASN A 98 11.81 42.86 20.57
C ASN A 98 13.32 42.63 20.77
N SER A 99 13.77 42.49 22.02
CA SER A 99 15.18 42.25 22.36
C SER A 99 15.62 40.79 22.15
N PHE A 100 14.70 39.85 21.87
CA PHE A 100 15.05 38.48 21.51
C PHE A 100 15.70 38.34 20.14
N SER A 101 15.50 39.32 19.25
CA SER A 101 16.16 39.36 17.94
C SER A 101 17.37 40.31 17.92
N ASP A 102 17.89 40.71 19.09
CA ASP A 102 19.03 41.63 19.18
C ASP A 102 20.31 41.03 18.58
N GLN A 103 21.14 41.87 17.98
CA GLN A 103 22.42 41.45 17.39
C GLN A 103 23.44 41.00 18.46
N ASP A 104 23.41 41.59 19.67
CA ASP A 104 24.28 41.19 20.79
C ASP A 104 23.64 40.03 21.57
N SER A 105 24.31 38.87 21.57
CA SER A 105 23.85 37.68 22.30
C SER A 105 23.66 37.91 23.80
N ARG A 106 24.40 38.85 24.40
CA ARG A 106 24.19 39.21 25.80
C ARG A 106 22.86 39.94 25.99
N VAL A 107 22.44 40.80 25.04
CA VAL A 107 21.13 41.46 25.13
C VAL A 107 20.02 40.41 25.03
N ARG A 108 20.14 39.45 24.09
CA ARG A 108 19.19 38.33 23.99
C ARG A 108 19.12 37.50 25.28
N TYR A 109 20.27 37.20 25.89
CA TYR A 109 20.32 36.52 27.20
C TYR A 109 19.58 37.32 28.30
N TYR A 110 19.84 38.63 28.40
CA TYR A 110 19.13 39.49 29.36
C TYR A 110 17.64 39.58 29.07
N ALA A 111 17.22 39.46 27.81
CA ALA A 111 15.80 39.43 27.45
C ALA A 111 15.15 38.14 27.97
N CYS A 112 15.82 36.99 27.87
CA CYS A 112 15.33 35.73 28.44
C CYS A 112 15.21 35.82 29.97
N GLU A 113 16.25 36.35 30.63
CA GLU A 113 16.26 36.53 32.09
C GLU A 113 15.19 37.52 32.56
N ALA A 114 15.02 38.63 31.85
CA ALA A 114 13.99 39.62 32.15
C ALA A 114 12.59 39.02 32.00
N LEU A 115 12.32 38.34 30.87
CA LEU A 115 11.01 37.75 30.63
C LEU A 115 10.70 36.60 31.59
N TYR A 116 11.71 35.81 32.00
CA TYR A 116 11.56 34.79 33.04
C TYR A 116 11.10 35.40 34.36
N ASN A 117 11.73 36.49 34.80
CA ASN A 117 11.35 37.16 36.04
C ASN A 117 9.97 37.81 35.95
N ILE A 118 9.62 38.38 34.80
CA ILE A 118 8.28 38.93 34.53
C ILE A 118 7.23 37.82 34.62
N ALA A 119 7.40 36.73 33.87
CA ALA A 119 6.49 35.59 33.83
C ALA A 119 6.32 34.95 35.22
N LYS A 120 7.41 34.85 35.99
CA LYS A 120 7.38 34.32 37.37
C LYS A 120 6.49 35.13 38.30
N VAL A 121 6.40 36.44 38.11
CA VAL A 121 5.58 37.34 38.92
C VAL A 121 4.12 37.29 38.49
N VAL A 122 3.85 37.39 37.18
CA VAL A 122 2.48 37.59 36.67
C VAL A 122 1.72 36.30 36.36
N ARG A 123 2.41 35.16 36.24
CA ARG A 123 1.78 33.82 36.08
C ARG A 123 0.71 33.80 34.98
N GLY A 124 -0.56 33.51 35.30
CA GLY A 124 -1.64 33.37 34.31
C GLY A 124 -1.87 34.61 33.45
N ASP A 125 -1.68 35.82 33.99
CA ASP A 125 -1.83 37.08 33.25
C ASP A 125 -0.84 37.20 32.08
N PHE A 126 0.20 36.35 32.04
CA PHE A 126 1.21 36.27 30.99
C PHE A 126 0.68 35.67 29.68
N ILE A 127 -0.42 34.91 29.72
CA ILE A 127 -0.87 34.05 28.62
C ILE A 127 -1.36 34.83 27.41
N ILE A 128 -1.81 36.08 27.58
CA ILE A 128 -2.21 36.94 26.47
C ILE A 128 -1.07 37.19 25.45
N PHE A 129 0.19 36.99 25.85
CA PHE A 129 1.36 37.11 24.97
C PHE A 129 1.88 35.76 24.47
N PHE A 130 1.24 34.64 24.84
CA PHE A 130 1.78 33.29 24.65
C PHE A 130 2.25 33.04 23.22
N ASN A 131 1.43 33.31 22.21
CA ASN A 131 1.79 33.06 20.81
C ASN A 131 3.06 33.82 20.38
N GLN A 132 3.24 35.07 20.83
CA GLN A 132 4.43 35.86 20.53
C GLN A 132 5.66 35.30 21.26
N ILE A 133 5.48 34.84 22.49
CA ILE A 133 6.55 34.26 23.32
C ILE A 133 6.98 32.91 22.77
N PHE A 134 6.02 32.03 22.45
CA PHE A 134 6.27 30.75 21.83
C PHE A 134 7.06 30.93 20.53
N ASP A 135 6.66 31.85 19.67
CA ASP A 135 7.37 32.13 18.42
C ASP A 135 8.81 32.60 18.66
N ALA A 136 9.02 33.46 19.65
CA ALA A 136 10.35 33.92 20.01
C ALA A 136 11.21 32.82 20.63
N LEU A 137 10.67 32.01 21.56
CA LEU A 137 11.34 30.87 22.17
C LEU A 137 11.70 29.80 21.12
N CYS A 138 10.80 29.57 20.17
CA CYS A 138 11.03 28.68 19.04
C CYS A 138 12.29 29.10 18.28
N LYS A 139 12.46 30.40 17.99
CA LYS A 139 13.67 30.94 17.35
C LYS A 139 14.92 30.86 18.25
N LEU A 140 14.77 31.15 19.53
CA LEU A 140 15.87 31.15 20.51
C LEU A 140 16.37 29.75 20.86
N SER A 141 15.54 28.71 20.71
CA SER A 141 15.99 27.32 20.91
C SER A 141 17.15 26.97 19.97
N ALA A 142 17.17 27.58 18.77
CA ALA A 142 18.23 27.45 17.77
C ALA A 142 19.25 28.60 17.79
N ASP A 143 19.35 29.37 18.88
CA ASP A 143 20.30 30.48 18.96
C ASP A 143 21.76 30.01 18.84
N SER A 144 22.55 30.75 18.07
CA SER A 144 24.00 30.54 17.92
C SER A 144 24.80 30.51 19.24
N ALA A 145 24.29 31.15 20.30
CA ALA A 145 24.99 31.30 21.58
C ALA A 145 24.40 30.35 22.63
N ALA A 146 25.20 29.39 23.08
CA ALA A 146 24.78 28.34 24.03
C ALA A 146 24.19 28.91 25.35
N ASN A 147 24.70 30.03 25.84
CA ASN A 147 24.16 30.68 27.03
C ASN A 147 22.74 31.23 26.82
N VAL A 148 22.43 31.72 25.61
CA VAL A 148 21.09 32.17 25.23
C VAL A 148 20.15 30.98 25.12
N GLN A 149 20.60 29.88 24.49
CA GLN A 149 19.82 28.63 24.46
C GLN A 149 19.51 28.11 25.86
N SER A 150 20.49 28.08 26.77
CA SER A 150 20.26 27.67 28.17
C SER A 150 19.26 28.58 28.88
N ALA A 151 19.32 29.90 28.67
CA ALA A 151 18.36 30.83 29.25
C ALA A 151 16.96 30.67 28.65
N ALA A 152 16.86 30.45 27.33
CA ALA A 152 15.61 30.18 26.64
C ALA A 152 14.96 28.87 27.14
N HIS A 153 15.74 27.83 27.42
CA HIS A 153 15.21 26.58 28.01
C HIS A 153 14.64 26.77 29.42
N LEU A 154 15.25 27.60 30.26
CA LEU A 154 14.70 27.91 31.58
C LEU A 154 13.37 28.67 31.47
N LEU A 155 13.31 29.61 30.54
CA LEU A 155 12.07 30.34 30.23
C LEU A 155 11.00 29.40 29.65
N ASP A 156 11.34 28.60 28.65
CA ASP A 156 10.47 27.57 28.06
C ASP A 156 9.82 26.68 29.12
N ARG A 157 10.61 26.17 30.07
CA ARG A 157 10.10 25.35 31.16
C ARG A 157 9.09 26.10 32.04
N LEU A 158 9.39 27.35 32.41
CA LEU A 158 8.46 28.16 33.19
C LEU A 158 7.17 28.49 32.42
N VAL A 159 7.27 28.76 31.10
CA VAL A 159 6.09 29.04 30.28
C VAL A 159 5.22 27.78 30.16
N LYS A 160 5.82 26.59 30.02
CA LYS A 160 5.11 25.31 30.09
C LYS A 160 4.36 25.18 31.42
N ASP A 161 5.04 25.38 32.54
CA ASP A 161 4.40 25.31 33.87
C ASP A 161 3.20 26.28 33.96
N ILE A 162 3.36 27.53 33.51
CA ILE A 162 2.28 28.54 33.52
C ILE A 162 1.10 28.12 32.63
N VAL A 163 1.36 27.62 31.42
CA VAL A 163 0.32 27.19 30.48
C VAL A 163 -0.45 25.99 31.04
N THR A 164 0.24 25.02 31.62
CA THR A 164 -0.39 23.82 32.21
C THR A 164 -1.23 24.13 33.46
N GLU A 165 -0.96 25.26 34.13
CA GLU A 165 -1.67 25.70 35.34
C GLU A 165 -2.84 26.67 35.04
N SER A 166 -3.07 27.04 33.78
CA SER A 166 -4.04 28.09 33.43
C SER A 166 -5.18 27.61 32.55
N ASP A 167 -6.37 28.10 32.90
CA ASP A 167 -7.63 27.98 32.18
C ASP A 167 -7.81 28.98 31.03
N GLN A 168 -6.91 29.96 30.89
CA GLN A 168 -7.01 31.01 29.86
C GLN A 168 -6.32 30.65 28.54
N PHE A 169 -5.58 29.54 28.51
CA PHE A 169 -4.85 29.12 27.32
C PHE A 169 -5.82 28.61 26.23
N SER A 170 -5.79 29.24 25.06
CA SER A 170 -6.58 28.82 23.90
C SER A 170 -5.74 27.97 22.96
N ILE A 171 -6.03 26.66 22.93
CA ILE A 171 -5.41 25.74 21.98
C ILE A 171 -5.77 26.10 20.54
N GLU A 172 -7.01 26.52 20.28
CA GLU A 172 -7.49 26.90 18.94
C GLU A 172 -6.68 28.03 18.32
N GLU A 173 -6.29 29.03 19.12
CA GLU A 173 -5.45 30.14 18.65
C GLU A 173 -3.98 29.74 18.45
N PHE A 174 -3.52 28.69 19.12
CA PHE A 174 -2.14 28.22 19.05
C PHE A 174 -1.88 27.30 17.84
N ILE A 175 -2.82 26.41 17.50
CA ILE A 175 -2.64 25.40 16.45
C ILE A 175 -2.17 25.97 15.10
N PRO A 176 -2.67 27.11 14.58
CA PRO A 176 -2.15 27.71 13.35
C PRO A 176 -0.65 28.03 13.41
N LEU A 177 -0.17 28.54 14.55
CA LEU A 177 1.24 28.85 14.76
C LEU A 177 2.08 27.57 14.88
N LEU A 178 1.59 26.56 15.60
CA LEU A 178 2.24 25.25 15.68
C LEU A 178 2.43 24.66 14.28
N ARG A 179 1.36 24.61 13.49
CA ARG A 179 1.38 24.10 12.11
C ARG A 179 2.42 24.79 11.24
N GLU A 180 2.52 26.12 11.30
CA GLU A 180 3.53 26.87 10.54
C GLU A 180 4.96 26.43 10.89
N ARG A 181 5.20 26.12 12.18
CA ARG A 181 6.52 25.77 12.70
C ARG A 181 6.90 24.30 12.50
N MET A 182 5.95 23.40 12.28
CA MET A 182 6.22 21.96 12.09
C MET A 182 7.14 21.63 10.90
N ASN A 183 7.21 22.51 9.89
CA ASN A 183 8.07 22.31 8.72
C ASN A 183 9.54 22.72 8.93
N VAL A 184 9.89 23.26 10.10
CA VAL A 184 11.26 23.68 10.39
C VAL A 184 12.17 22.45 10.56
N LEU A 185 13.32 22.47 9.87
CA LEU A 185 14.28 21.35 9.85
C LEU A 185 15.36 21.44 10.96
N ASN A 186 15.45 22.57 11.66
CA ASN A 186 16.48 22.74 12.68
C ASN A 186 16.25 21.77 13.87
N PRO A 187 17.25 20.96 14.27
CA PRO A 187 17.09 19.97 15.33
C PRO A 187 16.60 20.53 16.67
N TYR A 188 17.13 21.67 17.11
CA TYR A 188 16.73 22.28 18.37
C TYR A 188 15.28 22.76 18.34
N VAL A 189 14.84 23.29 17.20
CA VAL A 189 13.44 23.68 16.99
C VAL A 189 12.53 22.46 17.02
N ARG A 190 12.91 21.37 16.36
CA ARG A 190 12.13 20.12 16.36
C ARG A 190 11.98 19.55 17.77
N GLN A 191 13.06 19.48 18.55
CA GLN A 191 13.01 19.09 19.97
C GLN A 191 12.09 20.00 20.79
N PHE A 192 12.17 21.31 20.57
CA PHE A 192 11.29 22.28 21.22
C PHE A 192 9.82 22.03 20.87
N LEU A 193 9.49 21.82 19.59
CA LEU A 193 8.11 21.58 19.13
C LEU A 193 7.53 20.27 19.68
N VAL A 194 8.27 19.16 19.59
CA VAL A 194 7.81 17.88 20.16
C VAL A 194 7.61 18.01 21.67
N GLY A 195 8.53 18.68 22.37
CA GLY A 195 8.40 18.92 23.81
C GLY A 195 7.20 19.78 24.20
N TRP A 196 6.72 20.69 23.33
CA TRP A 196 5.48 21.42 23.55
C TRP A 196 4.25 20.56 23.27
N ILE A 197 4.26 19.79 22.17
CA ILE A 197 3.17 18.87 21.83
C ILE A 197 2.93 17.89 22.98
N THR A 198 3.98 17.19 23.46
CA THR A 198 3.86 16.23 24.57
C THR A 198 3.36 16.87 25.88
N VAL A 199 3.80 18.10 26.19
CA VAL A 199 3.34 18.78 27.42
C VAL A 199 1.87 19.16 27.31
N LEU A 200 1.44 19.72 26.18
CA LEU A 200 0.04 20.12 25.98
C LEU A 200 -0.89 18.91 25.94
N ASP A 201 -0.45 17.82 25.33
CA ASP A 201 -1.19 16.55 25.25
C ASP A 201 -1.41 15.93 26.65
N SER A 202 -0.44 16.10 27.55
CA SER A 202 -0.57 15.63 28.93
C SER A 202 -1.55 16.43 29.82
N VAL A 203 -2.10 17.56 29.32
CA VAL A 203 -3.06 18.39 30.06
C VAL A 203 -4.49 17.92 29.78
N PRO A 204 -5.23 17.41 30.79
CA PRO A 204 -6.55 16.80 30.57
C PRO A 204 -7.62 17.70 29.94
N ASP A 205 -7.51 19.02 30.13
CA ASP A 205 -8.47 20.01 29.62
C ASP A 205 -8.11 20.52 28.21
N ILE A 206 -6.99 20.08 27.63
CA ILE A 206 -6.54 20.46 26.28
C ILE A 206 -6.77 19.30 25.32
N ASP A 207 -7.67 19.48 24.35
CA ASP A 207 -7.92 18.48 23.31
C ASP A 207 -6.87 18.56 22.18
N MET A 208 -5.66 18.03 22.43
CA MET A 208 -4.63 17.93 21.39
C MET A 208 -5.00 16.92 20.30
N LEU A 209 -5.71 15.85 20.66
CA LEU A 209 -6.13 14.80 19.74
C LEU A 209 -7.06 15.34 18.64
N GLY A 210 -7.99 16.24 18.97
CA GLY A 210 -8.89 16.89 18.00
C GLY A 210 -8.17 17.69 16.92
N PHE A 211 -6.97 18.22 17.21
CA PHE A 211 -6.14 18.97 16.27
C PHE A 211 -4.98 18.16 15.68
N LEU A 212 -4.82 16.89 16.06
CA LEU A 212 -3.75 16.03 15.57
C LEU A 212 -3.60 16.01 14.05
N PRO A 213 -4.67 15.96 13.22
CA PRO A 213 -4.53 15.98 11.76
C PRO A 213 -3.73 17.18 11.22
N ASP A 214 -3.70 18.28 11.95
CA ASP A 214 -3.07 19.53 11.52
C ASP A 214 -1.54 19.54 11.70
N PHE A 215 -0.99 18.68 12.55
CA PHE A 215 0.45 18.59 12.82
C PHE A 215 1.02 17.16 12.75
N LEU A 216 0.19 16.13 12.53
CA LEU A 216 0.59 14.73 12.41
C LEU A 216 1.70 14.52 11.38
N ASP A 217 1.54 15.12 10.19
CA ASP A 217 2.54 15.03 9.13
C ASP A 217 3.92 15.56 9.56
N GLY A 218 3.91 16.63 10.36
CA GLY A 218 5.10 17.21 10.97
C GLY A 218 5.81 16.25 11.92
N LEU A 219 5.08 15.52 12.76
CA LEU A 219 5.65 14.50 13.64
C LEU A 219 6.24 13.33 12.83
N PHE A 220 5.53 12.87 11.79
CA PHE A 220 6.06 11.85 10.87
C PHE A 220 7.33 12.32 10.14
N ASN A 221 7.43 13.59 9.76
CA ASN A 221 8.67 14.16 9.20
C ASN A 221 9.85 14.10 10.18
N MET A 222 9.61 14.08 11.49
CA MET A 222 10.63 13.99 12.52
C MET A 222 11.11 12.55 12.77
N LEU A 223 10.33 11.53 12.38
CA LEU A 223 10.78 10.12 12.43
C LEU A 223 11.93 9.81 11.48
N SER A 224 12.07 10.60 10.42
CA SER A 224 13.18 10.55 9.46
C SER A 224 14.32 11.54 9.79
N ASP A 225 14.36 12.13 10.99
CA ASP A 225 15.42 13.09 11.36
C ASP A 225 16.79 12.43 11.50
N SER A 226 17.85 13.17 11.16
CA SER A 226 19.24 12.77 11.40
C SER A 226 19.58 12.52 12.88
N SER A 227 18.89 13.20 13.80
CA SER A 227 19.07 13.07 15.23
C SER A 227 18.24 11.91 15.80
N HIS A 228 18.92 10.93 16.38
CA HIS A 228 18.28 9.79 17.04
C HIS A 228 17.34 10.23 18.18
N GLU A 229 17.72 11.26 18.93
CA GLU A 229 16.91 11.76 20.06
C GLU A 229 15.58 12.35 19.56
N ILE A 230 15.60 13.08 18.44
CA ILE A 230 14.37 13.65 17.83
C ILE A 230 13.47 12.53 17.33
N ARG A 231 14.05 11.53 16.66
CA ARG A 231 13.29 10.35 16.20
C ARG A 231 12.60 9.65 17.36
N GLN A 232 13.31 9.45 18.47
CA GLN A 232 12.77 8.81 19.68
C GLN A 232 11.67 9.65 20.33
N GLN A 233 11.84 10.96 20.44
CA GLN A 233 10.82 11.86 21.00
C GLN A 233 9.55 11.88 20.14
N ALA A 234 9.70 12.00 18.82
CA ALA A 234 8.58 11.96 17.88
C ALA A 234 7.84 10.62 17.91
N ASP A 235 8.57 9.50 17.95
CA ASP A 235 7.98 8.15 18.07
C ASP A 235 7.23 7.95 19.39
N SER A 236 7.77 8.48 20.49
CA SER A 236 7.12 8.40 21.80
C SER A 236 5.80 9.18 21.80
N ALA A 237 5.82 10.42 21.28
CA ALA A 237 4.61 11.24 21.16
C ALA A 237 3.55 10.58 20.24
N LEU A 238 3.97 10.04 19.08
CA LEU A 238 3.06 9.31 18.19
C LEU A 238 2.51 8.03 18.86
N SER A 239 3.30 7.33 19.65
CA SER A 239 2.85 6.14 20.37
C SER A 239 1.79 6.48 21.43
N GLU A 240 1.94 7.62 22.11
CA GLU A 240 0.95 8.15 23.07
C GLU A 240 -0.36 8.51 22.35
N PHE A 241 -0.31 9.32 21.28
CA PHE A 241 -1.50 9.64 20.48
C PHE A 241 -2.22 8.40 19.93
N LEU A 242 -1.47 7.40 19.44
CA LEU A 242 -2.08 6.16 18.95
C LEU A 242 -2.79 5.41 20.09
N GLN A 243 -2.25 5.43 21.29
CA GLN A 243 -2.88 4.83 22.46
C GLN A 243 -4.13 5.60 22.89
N GLU A 244 -4.15 6.92 22.76
CA GLU A 244 -5.34 7.74 23.02
C GLU A 244 -6.44 7.50 22.00
N ILE A 245 -6.09 7.42 20.70
CA ILE A 245 -7.02 7.08 19.61
C ILE A 245 -7.77 5.77 19.91
N LYS A 246 -7.08 4.76 20.45
CA LYS A 246 -7.70 3.48 20.82
C LYS A 246 -8.76 3.58 21.92
N ASN A 247 -8.71 4.64 22.72
CA ASN A 247 -9.60 4.85 23.87
C ASN A 247 -10.59 6.00 23.67
N SER A 248 -10.48 6.75 22.57
CA SER A 248 -11.35 7.88 22.27
C SER A 248 -12.56 7.46 21.43
N PRO A 249 -13.78 7.92 21.76
CA PRO A 249 -14.98 7.63 20.97
C PRO A 249 -15.11 8.51 19.71
N SER A 250 -14.35 9.62 19.63
CA SER A 250 -14.46 10.60 18.55
C SER A 250 -13.07 10.91 18.02
N VAL A 251 -12.76 10.39 16.83
CA VAL A 251 -11.47 10.54 16.16
C VAL A 251 -11.71 10.81 14.68
N ASP A 252 -10.99 11.79 14.12
CA ASP A 252 -11.00 12.10 12.69
C ASP A 252 -10.05 11.18 11.93
N TYR A 253 -10.50 9.96 11.67
CA TYR A 253 -9.70 8.96 10.95
C TYR A 253 -9.40 9.38 9.50
N GLY A 254 -10.29 10.14 8.87
CA GLY A 254 -10.22 10.44 7.43
C GLY A 254 -9.01 11.29 7.06
N ARG A 255 -8.88 12.49 7.65
CA ARG A 255 -7.73 13.37 7.36
C ARG A 255 -6.39 12.73 7.72
N MET A 256 -6.37 11.95 8.81
CA MET A 256 -5.17 11.24 9.23
C MET A 256 -4.82 10.07 8.30
N ALA A 257 -5.81 9.35 7.75
CA ALA A 257 -5.57 8.27 6.81
C ALA A 257 -4.84 8.75 5.55
N GLU A 258 -5.21 9.92 5.01
CA GLU A 258 -4.52 10.54 3.85
C GLU A 258 -3.02 10.75 4.13
N ILE A 259 -2.69 11.28 5.32
CA ILE A 259 -1.30 11.48 5.76
C ILE A 259 -0.60 10.13 5.88
N LEU A 260 -1.22 9.15 6.55
CA LEU A 260 -0.62 7.84 6.78
C LEU A 260 -0.34 7.09 5.48
N VAL A 261 -1.25 7.14 4.50
CA VAL A 261 -1.08 6.54 3.16
C VAL A 261 0.15 7.11 2.48
N GLN A 262 0.35 8.44 2.54
CA GLN A 262 1.54 9.08 1.98
C GLN A 262 2.81 8.64 2.73
N ARG A 263 2.75 8.50 4.05
CA ARG A 263 3.89 8.12 4.90
C ARG A 263 4.27 6.64 4.80
N ALA A 264 3.32 5.77 4.49
CA ALA A 264 3.58 4.36 4.21
C ALA A 264 4.49 4.14 2.98
N ALA A 265 4.54 5.11 2.07
CA ALA A 265 5.44 5.10 0.91
C ALA A 265 6.80 5.80 1.16
N SER A 266 7.11 6.21 2.39
CA SER A 266 8.36 6.90 2.74
C SER A 266 9.60 6.05 2.39
N PRO A 267 10.72 6.63 1.92
CA PRO A 267 11.97 5.88 1.77
C PRO A 267 12.57 5.44 3.12
N ASP A 268 12.24 6.14 4.21
CA ASP A 268 12.70 5.82 5.56
C ASP A 268 11.89 4.65 6.16
N GLU A 269 12.58 3.57 6.51
CA GLU A 269 11.97 2.33 7.01
C GLU A 269 11.19 2.54 8.32
N PHE A 270 11.73 3.34 9.23
CA PHE A 270 11.10 3.59 10.52
C PHE A 270 9.77 4.34 10.36
N THR A 271 9.77 5.38 9.52
CA THR A 271 8.58 6.14 9.15
C THR A 271 7.52 5.25 8.49
N ARG A 272 7.92 4.37 7.55
CA ARG A 272 7.01 3.39 6.95
C ARG A 272 6.42 2.44 7.99
N LEU A 273 7.25 1.92 8.90
CA LEU A 273 6.81 0.99 9.95
C LEU A 273 5.78 1.64 10.88
N THR A 274 6.04 2.87 11.34
CA THR A 274 5.10 3.60 12.19
C THR A 274 3.80 3.88 11.42
N ALA A 275 3.87 4.31 10.16
CA ALA A 275 2.69 4.56 9.34
C ALA A 275 1.86 3.28 9.13
N MET A 276 2.50 2.16 8.81
CA MET A 276 1.82 0.87 8.64
C MET A 276 1.22 0.34 9.94
N THR A 277 1.86 0.60 11.09
CA THR A 277 1.30 0.27 12.40
C THR A 277 0.00 1.06 12.64
N TRP A 278 0.01 2.37 12.34
CA TRP A 278 -1.18 3.21 12.48
C TRP A 278 -2.29 2.82 11.50
N ILE A 279 -1.97 2.58 10.22
CA ILE A 279 -2.94 2.13 9.22
C ILE A 279 -3.64 0.84 9.69
N ASN A 280 -2.88 -0.11 10.22
CA ASN A 280 -3.43 -1.37 10.72
C ASN A 280 -4.42 -1.16 11.87
N GLU A 281 -4.10 -0.28 12.82
CA GLU A 281 -5.02 0.06 13.92
C GLU A 281 -6.23 0.86 13.42
N PHE A 282 -6.04 1.75 12.45
CA PHE A 282 -7.12 2.55 11.87
C PHE A 282 -8.15 1.67 11.17
N VAL A 283 -7.71 0.66 10.41
CA VAL A 283 -8.65 -0.28 9.76
C VAL A 283 -9.49 -1.05 10.79
N LYS A 284 -8.92 -1.36 11.96
CA LYS A 284 -9.64 -2.06 13.04
C LYS A 284 -10.64 -1.16 13.79
N LEU A 285 -10.38 0.14 13.85
CA LEU A 285 -11.11 1.07 14.72
C LEU A 285 -12.03 2.05 13.96
N GLY A 286 -11.64 2.45 12.76
CA GLY A 286 -12.24 3.59 12.04
C GLY A 286 -13.65 3.34 11.49
N GLY A 287 -14.05 2.08 11.36
CA GLY A 287 -15.37 1.69 10.85
C GLY A 287 -15.74 2.41 9.55
N ASP A 288 -16.98 2.90 9.47
CA ASP A 288 -17.54 3.55 8.27
C ASP A 288 -16.79 4.82 7.85
N GLN A 289 -16.14 5.53 8.78
CA GLN A 289 -15.41 6.76 8.46
C GLN A 289 -14.21 6.51 7.55
N LEU A 290 -13.66 5.29 7.58
CA LEU A 290 -12.47 4.92 6.82
C LEU A 290 -12.81 4.35 5.44
N VAL A 291 -14.06 3.93 5.20
CA VAL A 291 -14.51 3.30 3.94
C VAL A 291 -14.15 4.14 2.70
N PRO A 292 -14.34 5.48 2.67
CA PRO A 292 -13.95 6.29 1.51
C PRO A 292 -12.45 6.24 1.18
N TYR A 293 -11.61 5.85 2.14
CA TYR A 293 -10.16 5.80 2.05
C TYR A 293 -9.61 4.39 1.80
N TYR A 294 -10.45 3.36 1.74
CA TYR A 294 -10.01 1.96 1.57
C TYR A 294 -9.21 1.75 0.28
N ALA A 295 -9.56 2.43 -0.80
CA ALA A 295 -8.79 2.37 -2.04
C ALA A 295 -7.36 2.89 -1.82
N ASP A 296 -7.22 4.08 -1.24
CA ASP A 296 -5.91 4.69 -1.00
C ASP A 296 -5.05 3.87 -0.04
N ILE A 297 -5.67 3.34 1.02
CA ILE A 297 -5.04 2.40 1.96
C ILE A 297 -4.59 1.14 1.22
N LEU A 298 -5.46 0.54 0.40
CA LEU A 298 -5.09 -0.64 -0.40
C LEU A 298 -3.89 -0.35 -1.31
N GLY A 299 -3.87 0.84 -1.90
CA GLY A 299 -2.77 1.34 -2.74
C GLY A 299 -1.44 1.41 -2.00
N ALA A 300 -1.46 1.74 -0.70
CA ALA A 300 -0.28 1.75 0.16
C ALA A 300 0.13 0.36 0.64
N ILE A 301 -0.82 -0.51 1.03
CA ILE A 301 -0.49 -1.79 1.67
C ILE A 301 -0.07 -2.89 0.68
N LEU A 302 -0.60 -2.92 -0.54
CA LEU A 302 -0.28 -3.99 -1.50
C LEU A 302 1.22 -4.04 -1.84
N PRO A 303 1.91 -2.92 -2.15
CA PRO A 303 3.36 -2.92 -2.29
C PRO A 303 4.11 -3.41 -1.04
N CYS A 304 3.58 -3.12 0.16
CA CYS A 304 4.18 -3.52 1.43
C CYS A 304 4.09 -5.03 1.72
N MET A 305 3.29 -5.80 0.96
CA MET A 305 3.25 -7.27 1.04
C MET A 305 4.63 -7.91 0.81
N SER A 306 5.47 -7.21 0.04
CA SER A 306 6.81 -7.65 -0.35
C SER A 306 7.91 -6.71 0.17
N ASP A 307 7.62 -5.92 1.22
CA ASP A 307 8.63 -5.06 1.86
C ASP A 307 9.80 -5.90 2.40
N LYS A 308 10.98 -5.30 2.54
CA LYS A 308 12.17 -5.96 3.10
C LYS A 308 12.01 -6.22 4.59
N GLU A 309 11.35 -5.32 5.32
CA GLU A 309 11.13 -5.43 6.75
C GLU A 309 9.96 -6.38 7.07
N GLU A 310 10.21 -7.37 7.93
CA GLU A 310 9.24 -8.41 8.24
C GLU A 310 8.02 -7.88 8.98
N LYS A 311 8.21 -6.93 9.91
CA LYS A 311 7.10 -6.31 10.63
C LYS A 311 6.16 -5.55 9.69
N ILE A 312 6.70 -4.85 8.69
CA ILE A 312 5.91 -4.14 7.68
C ILE A 312 5.07 -5.15 6.88
N ARG A 313 5.67 -6.26 6.42
CA ARG A 313 4.91 -7.32 5.74
C ARG A 313 3.81 -7.92 6.63
N GLY A 314 4.09 -8.11 7.92
CA GLY A 314 3.13 -8.61 8.90
C GLY A 314 1.91 -7.70 9.02
N PHE A 315 2.13 -6.40 9.24
CA PHE A 315 1.04 -5.43 9.30
C PHE A 315 0.29 -5.29 7.98
N ALA A 316 1.00 -5.28 6.83
CA ALA A 316 0.35 -5.22 5.52
C ALA A 316 -0.62 -6.40 5.30
N ARG A 317 -0.22 -7.62 5.69
CA ARG A 317 -1.09 -8.81 5.61
C ARG A 317 -2.32 -8.68 6.50
N GLU A 318 -2.13 -8.31 7.76
CA GLU A 318 -3.22 -8.17 8.73
C GLU A 318 -4.21 -7.09 8.26
N THR A 319 -3.73 -5.92 7.87
CA THR A 319 -4.56 -4.83 7.33
C THR A 319 -5.32 -5.28 6.07
N ASN A 320 -4.65 -5.99 5.17
CA ASN A 320 -5.25 -6.49 3.93
C ASN A 320 -6.33 -7.55 4.18
N GLU A 321 -6.13 -8.43 5.17
CA GLU A 321 -7.14 -9.38 5.62
C GLU A 321 -8.34 -8.67 6.24
N GLU A 322 -8.11 -7.69 7.12
CA GLU A 322 -9.19 -6.92 7.75
C GLU A 322 -10.01 -6.15 6.72
N LEU A 323 -9.38 -5.44 5.79
CA LEU A 323 -10.09 -4.72 4.72
C LEU A 323 -10.96 -5.65 3.85
N ARG A 324 -10.51 -6.89 3.59
CA ARG A 324 -11.34 -7.88 2.89
C ARG A 324 -12.43 -8.48 3.77
N SER A 325 -12.26 -8.48 5.09
CA SER A 325 -13.20 -9.09 6.03
C SER A 325 -14.43 -8.23 6.27
N VAL A 326 -14.33 -6.91 6.06
CA VAL A 326 -15.41 -5.95 6.29
C VAL A 326 -16.68 -6.35 5.52
N LYS A 327 -17.81 -6.40 6.23
CA LYS A 327 -19.13 -6.77 5.71
C LYS A 327 -20.15 -5.69 6.07
N GLY A 328 -21.01 -5.32 5.11
CA GLY A 328 -22.16 -4.45 5.38
C GLY A 328 -21.86 -2.95 5.26
N GLU A 329 -20.88 -2.58 4.44
CA GLU A 329 -20.52 -1.18 4.20
C GLU A 329 -21.66 -0.43 3.51
N PRO A 330 -21.78 0.90 3.72
CA PRO A 330 -22.69 1.72 2.94
C PRO A 330 -22.31 1.59 1.46
N GLU A 331 -23.20 1.03 0.63
CA GLU A 331 -22.95 0.80 -0.81
C GLU A 331 -22.52 2.08 -1.55
N GLU A 332 -22.89 3.26 -1.02
CA GLU A 332 -22.53 4.55 -1.61
C GLU A 332 -21.09 5.01 -1.31
N ALA A 333 -20.44 4.50 -0.25
CA ALA A 333 -19.10 4.93 0.16
C ALA A 333 -17.99 4.01 -0.35
N PHE A 334 -18.28 2.71 -0.53
CA PHE A 334 -17.29 1.73 -0.97
C PHE A 334 -17.07 1.80 -2.48
N ASN A 335 -15.91 2.31 -2.91
CA ASN A 335 -15.62 2.51 -4.32
C ASN A 335 -14.95 1.28 -4.96
N VAL A 336 -15.79 0.35 -5.46
CA VAL A 336 -15.33 -0.87 -6.15
C VAL A 336 -14.41 -0.55 -7.32
N GLY A 337 -14.75 0.46 -8.14
CA GLY A 337 -13.96 0.86 -9.30
C GLY A 337 -12.53 1.29 -8.94
N ALA A 338 -12.38 2.07 -7.86
CA ALA A 338 -11.07 2.53 -7.38
C ALA A 338 -10.21 1.37 -6.85
N ILE A 339 -10.79 0.51 -6.01
CA ILE A 339 -10.11 -0.67 -5.45
C ILE A 339 -9.68 -1.61 -6.58
N LEU A 340 -10.57 -1.87 -7.53
CA LEU A 340 -10.30 -2.70 -8.68
C LEU A 340 -9.18 -2.13 -9.56
N SER A 341 -9.18 -0.82 -9.81
CA SER A 341 -8.11 -0.14 -10.55
C SER A 341 -6.75 -0.31 -9.88
N ILE A 342 -6.70 -0.24 -8.54
CA ILE A 342 -5.49 -0.45 -7.75
C ILE A 342 -5.03 -1.91 -7.83
N ALA A 343 -5.92 -2.87 -7.60
CA ALA A 343 -5.60 -4.29 -7.71
C ALA A 343 -5.09 -4.63 -9.12
N ARG A 344 -5.76 -4.14 -10.17
CA ARG A 344 -5.32 -4.31 -11.56
C ARG A 344 -3.90 -3.78 -11.79
N ARG A 345 -3.58 -2.59 -11.29
CA ARG A 345 -2.23 -2.00 -11.41
C ARG A 345 -1.17 -2.85 -10.72
N GLN A 346 -1.51 -3.51 -9.60
CA GLN A 346 -0.57 -4.34 -8.85
C GLN A 346 -0.27 -5.69 -9.52
N LEU A 347 -1.02 -6.09 -10.56
CA LEU A 347 -0.70 -7.27 -11.36
C LEU A 347 0.60 -7.11 -12.17
N ASP A 348 1.05 -5.87 -12.42
CA ASP A 348 2.34 -5.58 -13.07
C ASP A 348 3.51 -5.55 -12.05
N SER A 349 3.26 -5.83 -10.77
CA SER A 349 4.30 -5.83 -9.73
C SER A 349 5.33 -6.93 -9.99
N GLU A 350 6.62 -6.62 -9.77
CA GLU A 350 7.71 -7.60 -9.87
C GLU A 350 7.58 -8.72 -8.82
N TRP A 351 6.88 -8.45 -7.72
CA TRP A 351 6.76 -9.35 -6.58
C TRP A 351 5.53 -10.25 -6.65
N GLU A 352 5.76 -11.55 -6.67
CA GLU A 352 4.71 -12.59 -6.74
C GLU A 352 3.65 -12.43 -5.65
N ALA A 353 4.05 -12.24 -4.39
CA ALA A 353 3.12 -12.10 -3.26
C ALA A 353 2.16 -10.90 -3.44
N THR A 354 2.64 -9.81 -4.04
CA THR A 354 1.81 -8.63 -4.32
C THR A 354 0.77 -8.93 -5.39
N ARG A 355 1.17 -9.63 -6.47
CA ARG A 355 0.27 -10.04 -7.55
C ARG A 355 -0.81 -11.01 -7.06
N ILE A 356 -0.44 -11.96 -6.20
CA ILE A 356 -1.37 -12.92 -5.58
C ILE A 356 -2.45 -12.18 -4.78
N GLU A 357 -2.07 -11.25 -3.91
CA GLU A 357 -3.05 -10.50 -3.10
C GLU A 357 -3.94 -9.60 -3.95
N ALA A 358 -3.40 -9.01 -5.02
CA ALA A 358 -4.20 -8.26 -5.98
C ALA A 358 -5.27 -9.13 -6.66
N LEU A 359 -4.94 -10.37 -7.04
CA LEU A 359 -5.90 -11.32 -7.60
C LEU A 359 -6.96 -11.75 -6.57
N HIS A 360 -6.56 -11.96 -5.31
CA HIS A 360 -7.52 -12.23 -4.23
C HIS A 360 -8.51 -11.08 -4.04
N TRP A 361 -8.08 -9.83 -4.20
CA TRP A 361 -8.99 -8.67 -4.21
C TRP A 361 -9.97 -8.70 -5.38
N ILE A 362 -9.50 -8.92 -6.60
CA ILE A 362 -10.37 -9.03 -7.78
C ILE A 362 -11.40 -10.15 -7.59
N SER A 363 -10.97 -11.31 -7.09
CA SER A 363 -11.85 -12.44 -6.77
C SER A 363 -12.90 -12.08 -5.71
N THR A 364 -12.49 -11.43 -4.62
CA THR A 364 -13.39 -11.00 -3.53
C THR A 364 -14.42 -9.99 -4.02
N LEU A 365 -14.00 -9.00 -4.82
CA LEU A 365 -14.90 -8.02 -5.42
C LEU A 365 -15.87 -8.68 -6.40
N LEU A 366 -15.42 -9.67 -7.18
CA LEU A 366 -16.28 -10.38 -8.12
C LEU A 366 -17.34 -11.23 -7.40
N ASP A 367 -17.02 -11.81 -6.25
CA ASP A 367 -17.97 -12.57 -5.42
C ASP A 367 -19.02 -11.66 -4.77
N ARG A 368 -18.61 -10.50 -4.25
CA ARG A 368 -19.49 -9.60 -3.48
C ARG A 368 -20.20 -8.52 -4.31
N HIS A 369 -19.55 -7.98 -5.34
CA HIS A 369 -19.99 -6.83 -6.13
C HIS A 369 -20.02 -7.16 -7.63
N ARG A 370 -20.45 -8.38 -7.99
CA ARG A 370 -20.38 -8.93 -9.35
C ARG A 370 -20.88 -7.96 -10.43
N SER A 371 -22.07 -7.39 -10.24
CA SER A 371 -22.69 -6.48 -11.22
C SER A 371 -21.83 -5.27 -11.53
N GLU A 372 -21.23 -4.66 -10.51
CA GLU A 372 -20.40 -3.48 -10.63
C GLU A 372 -19.02 -3.81 -11.22
N VAL A 373 -18.40 -4.91 -10.79
CA VAL A 373 -17.15 -5.41 -11.39
C VAL A 373 -17.33 -5.70 -12.89
N LEU A 374 -18.48 -6.25 -13.29
CA LEU A 374 -18.77 -6.51 -14.71
C LEU A 374 -18.90 -5.23 -15.55
N CYS A 375 -19.21 -4.08 -14.96
CA CYS A 375 -19.16 -2.79 -15.67
C CYS A 375 -17.73 -2.42 -16.10
N PHE A 376 -16.71 -2.92 -15.39
CA PHE A 376 -15.30 -2.73 -15.70
C PHE A 376 -14.68 -3.93 -16.42
N LEU A 377 -15.49 -4.87 -16.91
CA LEU A 377 -14.98 -6.15 -17.42
C LEU A 377 -13.90 -5.96 -18.50
N ASN A 378 -14.14 -5.12 -19.50
CA ASN A 378 -13.18 -4.89 -20.60
C ASN A 378 -11.80 -4.48 -20.07
N ASP A 379 -11.78 -3.62 -19.05
CA ASP A 379 -10.57 -3.07 -18.44
C ASP A 379 -9.78 -4.11 -17.63
N ILE A 380 -10.47 -5.06 -16.98
CA ILE A 380 -9.86 -6.11 -16.17
C ILE A 380 -9.44 -7.29 -17.05
N PHE A 381 -10.26 -7.61 -18.05
CA PHE A 381 -10.16 -8.83 -18.84
C PHE A 381 -8.84 -8.89 -19.61
N ASP A 382 -8.44 -7.80 -20.25
CA ASP A 382 -7.16 -7.71 -20.96
C ASP A 382 -5.96 -7.88 -20.00
N THR A 383 -6.04 -7.32 -18.79
CA THR A 383 -4.98 -7.47 -17.79
C THR A 383 -4.89 -8.90 -17.28
N LEU A 384 -6.02 -9.55 -16.99
CA LEU A 384 -6.05 -10.94 -16.55
C LEU A 384 -5.55 -11.89 -17.65
N LEU A 385 -5.92 -11.65 -18.91
CA LEU A 385 -5.42 -12.46 -20.03
C LEU A 385 -3.90 -12.36 -20.17
N LYS A 386 -3.32 -11.16 -20.02
CA LYS A 386 -1.86 -10.99 -20.00
C LYS A 386 -1.22 -11.74 -18.82
N ALA A 387 -1.88 -11.73 -17.66
CA ALA A 387 -1.40 -12.44 -16.47
C ALA A 387 -1.41 -13.98 -16.62
N LEU A 388 -2.05 -14.56 -17.64
CA LEU A 388 -1.90 -15.99 -17.96
C LEU A 388 -0.46 -16.37 -18.40
N ALA A 389 0.33 -15.39 -18.83
CA ALA A 389 1.73 -15.56 -19.17
C ALA A 389 2.69 -15.43 -17.96
N ASP A 390 2.16 -15.24 -16.74
CA ASP A 390 2.99 -15.07 -15.53
C ASP A 390 3.94 -16.25 -15.30
N SER A 391 5.09 -15.96 -14.70
CA SER A 391 6.10 -16.95 -14.30
C SER A 391 5.67 -17.85 -13.13
N SER A 392 4.74 -17.41 -12.29
CA SER A 392 4.21 -18.18 -11.17
C SER A 392 2.98 -19.00 -11.57
N ASP A 393 2.99 -20.29 -11.24
CA ASP A 393 1.83 -21.17 -11.45
C ASP A 393 0.65 -20.74 -10.57
N GLU A 394 0.91 -20.26 -9.35
CA GLU A 394 -0.13 -19.82 -8.41
C GLU A 394 -0.89 -18.61 -8.95
N VAL A 395 -0.16 -17.62 -9.49
CA VAL A 395 -0.76 -16.46 -10.15
C VAL A 395 -1.64 -16.89 -11.32
N VAL A 396 -1.14 -17.78 -12.20
CA VAL A 396 -1.91 -18.28 -13.35
C VAL A 396 -3.17 -19.03 -12.90
N LEU A 397 -3.09 -19.84 -11.86
CA LEU A 397 -4.25 -20.56 -11.32
C LEU A 397 -5.32 -19.61 -10.78
N LEU A 398 -4.93 -18.58 -10.02
CA LEU A 398 -5.86 -17.57 -9.51
C LEU A 398 -6.52 -16.76 -10.64
N VAL A 399 -5.76 -16.39 -11.67
CA VAL A 399 -6.29 -15.73 -12.87
C VAL A 399 -7.35 -16.60 -13.55
N LEU A 400 -7.09 -17.91 -13.66
CA LEU A 400 -8.04 -18.87 -14.25
C LEU A 400 -9.30 -19.05 -13.40
N ASP A 401 -9.18 -19.03 -12.08
CA ASP A 401 -10.32 -19.09 -11.17
C ASP A 401 -11.22 -17.85 -11.33
N ILE A 402 -10.63 -16.65 -11.46
CA ILE A 402 -11.37 -15.42 -11.75
C ILE A 402 -12.05 -15.49 -13.12
N HIS A 403 -11.32 -15.87 -14.17
CA HIS A 403 -11.89 -16.04 -15.51
C HIS A 403 -13.02 -17.07 -15.53
N ALA A 404 -12.90 -18.18 -14.79
CA ALA A 404 -13.96 -19.17 -14.68
C ALA A 404 -15.20 -18.61 -13.99
N CYS A 405 -15.03 -17.82 -12.93
CA CYS A 405 -16.13 -17.14 -12.26
C CYS A 405 -16.86 -16.17 -13.21
N ILE A 406 -16.13 -15.43 -14.05
CA ILE A 406 -16.72 -14.58 -15.10
C ILE A 406 -17.45 -15.44 -16.15
N ALA A 407 -16.83 -16.53 -16.60
CA ALA A 407 -17.33 -17.44 -17.62
C ALA A 407 -18.47 -18.38 -17.19
N GLN A 408 -19.00 -18.21 -15.97
CA GLN A 408 -20.30 -18.78 -15.60
C GLN A 408 -21.41 -18.25 -16.53
N ASP A 409 -21.27 -17.00 -17.02
CA ASP A 409 -22.14 -16.48 -18.07
C ASP A 409 -21.75 -17.06 -19.45
N PRO A 410 -22.69 -17.60 -20.23
CA PRO A 410 -22.42 -18.18 -21.55
C PRO A 410 -21.75 -17.24 -22.55
N GLN A 411 -22.09 -15.95 -22.57
CA GLN A 411 -21.51 -14.98 -23.50
C GLN A 411 -20.05 -14.73 -23.16
N HIS A 412 -19.75 -14.52 -21.87
CA HIS A 412 -18.38 -14.31 -21.40
C HIS A 412 -17.53 -15.57 -21.54
N PHE A 413 -18.12 -16.76 -21.42
CA PHE A 413 -17.44 -18.02 -21.71
C PHE A 413 -16.95 -18.08 -23.16
N SER A 414 -17.83 -17.88 -24.14
CA SER A 414 -17.43 -17.91 -25.55
C SER A 414 -16.38 -16.85 -25.85
N GLN A 415 -16.51 -15.64 -25.29
CA GLN A 415 -15.47 -14.60 -25.39
C GLN A 415 -14.12 -15.08 -24.84
N LEU A 416 -14.09 -15.65 -23.62
CA LEU A 416 -12.87 -16.18 -23.01
C LEU A 416 -12.17 -17.22 -23.89
N VAL A 417 -12.91 -18.20 -24.42
CA VAL A 417 -12.30 -19.25 -25.25
C VAL A 417 -11.76 -18.65 -26.56
N VAL A 418 -12.49 -17.74 -27.20
CA VAL A 418 -12.04 -17.03 -28.42
C VAL A 418 -10.74 -16.26 -28.15
N PHE A 419 -10.70 -15.44 -27.10
CA PHE A 419 -9.51 -14.67 -26.75
C PHE A 419 -8.32 -15.55 -26.35
N LEU A 420 -8.56 -16.66 -25.65
CA LEU A 420 -7.51 -17.59 -25.29
C LEU A 420 -6.88 -18.23 -26.54
N VAL A 421 -7.69 -18.68 -27.49
CA VAL A 421 -7.18 -19.23 -28.77
C VAL A 421 -6.41 -18.18 -29.55
N GLN A 422 -6.91 -16.94 -29.61
CA GLN A 422 -6.19 -15.83 -30.24
C GLN A 422 -4.84 -15.54 -29.56
N ASN A 423 -4.78 -15.58 -28.23
CA ASN A 423 -3.53 -15.37 -27.49
C ASN A 423 -2.53 -16.49 -27.74
N PHE A 424 -2.95 -17.76 -27.78
CA PHE A 424 -2.06 -18.87 -28.16
C PHE A 424 -1.57 -18.76 -29.62
N ARG A 425 -2.35 -18.13 -30.50
CA ARG A 425 -1.94 -17.87 -31.88
C ARG A 425 -0.91 -16.75 -31.98
N ILE A 426 -1.10 -15.68 -31.21
CA ILE A 426 -0.18 -14.52 -31.21
C ILE A 426 1.13 -14.87 -30.49
N ASP A 427 1.04 -15.57 -29.36
CA ASP A 427 2.18 -16.02 -28.57
C ASP A 427 2.20 -17.55 -28.46
N HIS A 428 2.88 -18.20 -29.41
CA HIS A 428 3.07 -19.65 -29.39
C HIS A 428 3.81 -20.16 -28.14
N SER A 429 4.64 -19.32 -27.51
CA SER A 429 5.38 -19.71 -26.31
C SER A 429 4.45 -19.90 -25.10
N LEU A 430 3.33 -19.17 -25.07
CA LEU A 430 2.29 -19.33 -24.06
C LEU A 430 1.65 -20.72 -24.15
N LEU A 431 1.32 -21.17 -25.36
CA LEU A 431 0.76 -22.51 -25.58
C LEU A 431 1.75 -23.60 -25.14
N GLU A 432 3.02 -23.46 -25.50
CA GLU A 432 4.06 -24.43 -25.14
C GLU A 432 4.32 -24.51 -23.64
N ARG A 433 4.38 -23.36 -22.95
CA ARG A 433 4.75 -23.29 -21.53
C ARG A 433 3.55 -23.48 -20.59
N ARG A 434 2.40 -22.88 -20.93
CA ARG A 434 1.23 -22.76 -20.05
C ARG A 434 -0.02 -23.45 -20.58
N GLY A 435 -0.07 -23.78 -21.87
CA GLY A 435 -1.28 -24.33 -22.50
C GLY A 435 -1.86 -25.55 -21.80
N ALA A 436 -1.03 -26.51 -21.41
CA ALA A 436 -1.50 -27.70 -20.69
C ALA A 436 -2.10 -27.36 -19.31
N LEU A 437 -1.49 -26.44 -18.56
CA LEU A 437 -2.00 -25.99 -17.26
C LEU A 437 -3.35 -25.28 -17.43
N ILE A 438 -3.40 -24.31 -18.36
CA ILE A 438 -4.59 -23.50 -18.63
C ILE A 438 -5.77 -24.36 -19.04
N ILE A 439 -5.61 -25.20 -20.07
CA ILE A 439 -6.71 -26.02 -20.60
C ILE A 439 -7.21 -27.02 -19.55
N ARG A 440 -6.30 -27.66 -18.80
CA ARG A 440 -6.70 -28.61 -17.74
C ARG A 440 -7.49 -27.93 -16.64
N ARG A 441 -7.04 -26.76 -16.18
CA ARG A 441 -7.73 -26.00 -15.13
C ARG A 441 -9.08 -25.49 -15.61
N LEU A 442 -9.21 -25.00 -16.85
CA LEU A 442 -10.51 -24.62 -17.40
C LEU A 442 -11.46 -25.81 -17.51
N CYS A 443 -10.97 -26.99 -17.90
CA CYS A 443 -11.79 -28.21 -17.93
C CYS A 443 -12.31 -28.61 -16.54
N ASP A 444 -11.49 -28.42 -15.51
CA ASP A 444 -11.86 -28.67 -14.10
C ASP A 444 -12.92 -27.68 -13.61
N LEU A 445 -12.82 -26.40 -13.98
CA LEU A 445 -13.68 -25.33 -13.49
C LEU A 445 -14.99 -25.14 -14.29
N LEU A 446 -15.00 -25.38 -15.60
CA LEU A 446 -16.06 -24.95 -16.53
C LEU A 446 -16.76 -26.09 -17.27
N ASP A 447 -16.57 -27.32 -16.81
CA ASP A 447 -16.93 -28.56 -17.50
C ASP A 447 -16.06 -28.84 -18.74
N ALA A 448 -15.43 -30.00 -18.74
CA ALA A 448 -14.45 -30.36 -19.76
C ALA A 448 -15.10 -30.54 -21.14
N GLU A 449 -16.34 -31.08 -21.21
CA GLU A 449 -17.05 -31.29 -22.48
C GLU A 449 -17.37 -29.94 -23.12
N ARG A 450 -17.89 -29.00 -22.33
CA ARG A 450 -18.19 -27.63 -22.77
C ARG A 450 -16.94 -26.93 -23.33
N VAL A 451 -15.81 -27.00 -22.63
CA VAL A 451 -14.53 -26.41 -23.06
C VAL A 451 -14.06 -27.01 -24.38
N TYR A 452 -14.06 -28.34 -24.51
CA TYR A 452 -13.58 -29.02 -25.72
C TYR A 452 -14.46 -28.77 -26.94
N ARG A 453 -15.79 -28.68 -26.76
CA ARG A 453 -16.72 -28.34 -27.84
C ARG A 453 -16.50 -26.92 -28.35
N GLU A 454 -16.36 -25.94 -27.46
CA GLU A 454 -16.13 -24.55 -27.85
C GLU A 454 -14.79 -24.37 -28.57
N LEU A 455 -13.72 -24.96 -28.02
CA LEU A 455 -12.40 -24.96 -28.66
C LEU A 455 -12.46 -25.61 -30.05
N SER A 456 -13.20 -26.72 -30.18
CA SER A 456 -13.34 -27.39 -31.47
C SER A 456 -14.09 -26.54 -32.49
N SER A 457 -15.19 -25.90 -32.09
CA SER A 457 -15.96 -25.00 -32.94
C SER A 457 -15.13 -23.81 -33.43
N ILE A 458 -14.26 -23.25 -32.57
CA ILE A 458 -13.37 -22.15 -32.96
C ILE A 458 -12.29 -22.64 -33.93
N LEU A 459 -11.66 -23.78 -33.62
CA LEU A 459 -10.57 -24.32 -34.43
C LEU A 459 -11.02 -24.82 -35.80
N GLU A 460 -12.27 -25.30 -35.94
CA GLU A 460 -12.84 -25.66 -37.25
C GLU A 460 -12.82 -24.48 -38.24
N GLY A 461 -12.99 -23.25 -37.73
CA GLY A 461 -12.96 -22.02 -38.54
C GLY A 461 -11.59 -21.33 -38.61
N GLU A 462 -10.52 -21.93 -38.05
CA GLU A 462 -9.21 -21.28 -38.00
C GLU A 462 -8.51 -21.28 -39.37
N ALA A 463 -8.05 -20.10 -39.79
CA ALA A 463 -7.42 -19.91 -41.09
C ALA A 463 -5.94 -20.29 -41.08
N ASP A 464 -5.26 -20.13 -39.93
CA ASP A 464 -3.89 -20.58 -39.75
C ASP A 464 -3.85 -22.09 -39.47
N LEU A 465 -3.67 -22.87 -40.53
CA LEU A 465 -3.63 -24.33 -40.46
C LEU A 465 -2.42 -24.87 -39.68
N GLU A 466 -1.29 -24.14 -39.65
CA GLU A 466 -0.13 -24.58 -38.87
C GLU A 466 -0.42 -24.43 -37.38
N PHE A 467 -0.95 -23.28 -36.97
CA PHE A 467 -1.41 -23.06 -35.60
C PHE A 467 -2.52 -24.05 -35.19
N ALA A 468 -3.55 -24.22 -36.02
CA ALA A 468 -4.65 -25.15 -35.74
C ALA A 468 -4.13 -26.59 -35.53
N CYS A 469 -3.18 -27.03 -36.36
CA CYS A 469 -2.53 -28.33 -36.21
C CYS A 469 -1.77 -28.46 -34.89
N ILE A 470 -1.01 -27.45 -34.48
CA ILE A 470 -0.27 -27.43 -33.20
C ILE A 470 -1.24 -27.46 -32.01
N MET A 471 -2.28 -26.62 -32.04
CA MET A 471 -3.28 -26.55 -30.97
C MET A 471 -4.03 -27.87 -30.82
N VAL A 472 -4.48 -28.49 -31.92
CA VAL A 472 -5.14 -29.80 -31.91
C VAL A 472 -4.21 -30.90 -31.39
N GLN A 473 -2.91 -30.87 -31.73
CA GLN A 473 -1.94 -31.80 -31.16
C GLN A 473 -1.83 -31.65 -29.63
N ALA A 474 -1.82 -30.41 -29.12
CA ALA A 474 -1.80 -30.14 -27.69
C ALA A 474 -3.09 -30.63 -27.01
N LEU A 475 -4.27 -30.29 -27.56
CA LEU A 475 -5.56 -30.73 -27.04
C LEU A 475 -5.70 -32.25 -27.05
N ASN A 476 -5.19 -32.93 -28.08
CA ASN A 476 -5.19 -34.39 -28.15
C ASN A 476 -4.28 -35.01 -27.09
N LEU A 477 -3.09 -34.45 -26.87
CA LEU A 477 -2.20 -34.92 -25.81
C LEU A 477 -2.86 -34.77 -24.43
N ILE A 478 -3.47 -33.61 -24.15
CA ILE A 478 -4.20 -33.33 -22.91
C ILE A 478 -5.37 -34.30 -22.75
N LEU A 479 -6.20 -34.45 -23.79
CA LEU A 479 -7.34 -35.38 -23.81
C LEU A 479 -6.94 -36.81 -23.45
N LEU A 480 -5.78 -37.25 -23.91
CA LEU A 480 -5.30 -38.60 -23.63
C LEU A 480 -4.70 -38.70 -22.24
N THR A 481 -3.91 -37.73 -21.80
CA THR A 481 -3.05 -37.88 -20.61
C THR A 481 -3.63 -37.34 -19.30
N SER A 482 -4.50 -36.34 -19.35
CA SER A 482 -4.99 -35.59 -18.18
C SER A 482 -6.11 -36.32 -17.43
N SER A 483 -6.09 -36.31 -16.10
CA SER A 483 -7.13 -36.96 -15.28
C SER A 483 -8.50 -36.28 -15.37
N GLU A 484 -8.49 -34.96 -15.56
CA GLU A 484 -9.65 -34.07 -15.68
C GLU A 484 -10.57 -34.49 -16.84
N LEU A 485 -10.02 -35.14 -17.88
CA LEU A 485 -10.75 -35.60 -19.07
C LEU A 485 -11.18 -37.07 -19.02
N SER A 486 -11.18 -37.69 -17.84
CA SER A 486 -11.53 -39.10 -17.68
C SER A 486 -12.97 -39.40 -18.12
N GLU A 487 -13.93 -38.53 -17.82
CA GLU A 487 -15.33 -38.70 -18.23
C GLU A 487 -15.53 -38.50 -19.73
N ILE A 488 -14.91 -37.48 -20.34
CA ILE A 488 -14.91 -37.31 -21.81
C ILE A 488 -14.37 -38.57 -22.48
N ARG A 489 -13.24 -39.11 -22.01
CA ARG A 489 -12.66 -40.34 -22.60
C ARG A 489 -13.60 -41.53 -22.50
N LYS A 490 -14.35 -41.68 -21.40
CA LYS A 490 -15.35 -42.75 -21.24
C LYS A 490 -16.51 -42.54 -22.22
N LEU A 491 -16.98 -41.30 -22.36
CA LEU A 491 -18.08 -40.94 -23.26
C LEU A 491 -17.69 -41.18 -24.72
N LEU A 492 -16.50 -40.72 -25.14
CA LEU A 492 -15.96 -40.97 -26.49
C LEU A 492 -15.80 -42.47 -26.77
N LYS A 493 -15.31 -43.28 -25.82
CA LYS A 493 -15.22 -44.75 -25.98
C LYS A 493 -16.56 -45.41 -26.26
N GLN A 494 -17.67 -44.78 -25.87
CA GLN A 494 -19.03 -45.26 -26.08
C GLN A 494 -19.70 -44.66 -27.32
N SER A 495 -18.99 -43.96 -28.20
CA SER A 495 -19.57 -43.26 -29.37
C SER A 495 -20.42 -44.14 -30.29
N LEU A 496 -20.14 -45.44 -30.36
CA LEU A 496 -20.92 -46.40 -31.16
C LEU A 496 -22.25 -46.82 -30.50
N ALA A 497 -22.38 -46.65 -29.18
CA ALA A 497 -23.52 -47.14 -28.39
C ALA A 497 -24.29 -46.03 -27.67
N ASN A 498 -23.69 -44.85 -27.50
CA ASN A 498 -24.25 -43.71 -26.79
C ASN A 498 -24.38 -42.52 -27.74
N ALA A 499 -25.60 -41.97 -27.85
CA ALA A 499 -25.89 -40.82 -28.72
C ALA A 499 -25.09 -39.57 -28.33
N ALA A 500 -24.91 -39.30 -27.03
CA ALA A 500 -24.11 -38.17 -26.56
C ALA A 500 -22.61 -38.36 -26.87
N GLY A 501 -22.12 -39.60 -26.78
CA GLY A 501 -20.76 -39.93 -27.21
C GLY A 501 -20.54 -39.73 -28.71
N LYS A 502 -21.52 -40.16 -29.53
CA LYS A 502 -21.51 -39.92 -30.97
C LYS A 502 -21.51 -38.44 -31.29
N ASP A 503 -22.37 -37.67 -30.63
CA ASP A 503 -22.47 -36.22 -30.82
C ASP A 503 -21.16 -35.51 -30.46
N LEU A 504 -20.55 -35.86 -29.33
CA LEU A 504 -19.24 -35.32 -28.93
C LEU A 504 -18.15 -35.69 -29.94
N PHE A 505 -18.10 -36.95 -30.41
CA PHE A 505 -17.16 -37.36 -31.43
C PHE A 505 -17.31 -36.52 -32.71
N VAL A 506 -18.55 -36.31 -33.17
CA VAL A 506 -18.84 -35.49 -34.36
C VAL A 506 -18.43 -34.04 -34.14
N ALA A 507 -18.72 -33.46 -32.97
CA ALA A 507 -18.34 -32.10 -32.63
C ALA A 507 -16.82 -31.90 -32.69
N LEU A 508 -16.03 -32.86 -32.19
CA LEU A 508 -14.56 -32.78 -32.23
C LEU A 508 -13.96 -33.11 -33.59
N TYR A 509 -14.68 -33.84 -34.45
CA TYR A 509 -14.12 -34.46 -35.65
C TYR A 509 -13.52 -33.45 -36.63
N ALA A 510 -14.25 -32.36 -36.89
CA ALA A 510 -13.86 -31.37 -37.90
C ALA A 510 -12.53 -30.71 -37.53
N SER A 511 -12.40 -30.17 -36.32
CA SER A 511 -11.14 -29.55 -35.90
C SER A 511 -10.02 -30.58 -35.66
N TRP A 512 -10.32 -31.80 -35.19
CA TRP A 512 -9.28 -32.83 -35.04
C TRP A 512 -8.63 -33.21 -36.37
N SER A 513 -9.31 -32.98 -37.49
CA SER A 513 -8.80 -33.24 -38.84
C SER A 513 -7.64 -32.32 -39.24
N HIS A 514 -7.40 -31.20 -38.53
CA HIS A 514 -6.19 -30.39 -38.73
C HIS A 514 -4.89 -31.13 -38.36
N SER A 515 -4.97 -32.25 -37.65
CA SER A 515 -3.82 -33.11 -37.36
C SER A 515 -4.12 -34.58 -37.66
N PRO A 516 -3.45 -35.20 -38.65
CA PRO A 516 -3.62 -36.61 -38.99
C PRO A 516 -3.53 -37.56 -37.79
N MET A 517 -2.55 -37.35 -36.92
CA MET A 517 -2.31 -38.22 -35.77
C MET A 517 -3.35 -38.01 -34.68
N ALA A 518 -3.87 -36.78 -34.52
CA ALA A 518 -4.94 -36.51 -33.57
C ALA A 518 -6.26 -37.16 -34.02
N ILE A 519 -6.65 -37.02 -35.29
CA ILE A 519 -7.89 -37.63 -35.78
C ILE A 519 -7.85 -39.16 -35.75
N ILE A 520 -6.70 -39.76 -36.08
CA ILE A 520 -6.51 -41.22 -35.93
C ILE A 520 -6.62 -41.61 -34.46
N SER A 521 -6.00 -40.85 -33.56
CA SER A 521 -6.09 -41.10 -32.12
C SER A 521 -7.52 -41.01 -31.60
N LEU A 522 -8.28 -39.99 -32.03
CA LEU A 522 -9.69 -39.81 -31.69
C LEU A 522 -10.55 -40.98 -32.20
N CYS A 523 -10.34 -41.43 -33.44
CA CYS A 523 -11.05 -42.59 -33.99
C CYS A 523 -10.74 -43.88 -33.24
N LEU A 524 -9.46 -44.09 -32.87
CA LEU A 524 -9.05 -45.24 -32.08
C LEU A 524 -9.64 -45.20 -30.66
N LEU A 525 -9.70 -44.01 -30.04
CA LEU A 525 -10.30 -43.81 -28.72
C LEU A 525 -11.81 -44.07 -28.76
N ALA A 526 -12.48 -43.61 -29.81
CA ALA A 526 -13.92 -43.79 -30.02
C ALA A 526 -14.32 -45.18 -30.56
N GLN A 527 -13.34 -46.07 -30.76
CA GLN A 527 -13.51 -47.41 -31.34
C GLN A 527 -14.05 -47.42 -32.78
N MET A 528 -13.91 -46.30 -33.49
CA MET A 528 -14.31 -46.12 -34.90
C MET A 528 -13.26 -46.69 -35.85
N TYR A 529 -12.90 -47.97 -35.68
CA TYR A 529 -11.80 -48.61 -36.42
C TYR A 529 -11.94 -48.63 -37.94
N PRO A 530 -13.14 -48.86 -38.52
CA PRO A 530 -13.30 -48.78 -39.97
C PRO A 530 -12.92 -47.39 -40.50
N HIS A 531 -13.34 -46.35 -39.79
CA HIS A 531 -13.05 -44.97 -40.14
C HIS A 531 -11.58 -44.61 -39.93
N ALA A 532 -10.97 -45.05 -38.82
CA ALA A 532 -9.53 -44.91 -38.59
C ALA A 532 -8.71 -45.52 -39.74
N SER A 533 -9.11 -46.70 -40.22
CA SER A 533 -8.46 -47.34 -41.37
C SER A 533 -8.64 -46.55 -42.67
N ALA A 534 -9.80 -45.93 -42.89
CA ALA A 534 -10.04 -45.09 -44.07
C ALA A 534 -9.17 -43.82 -44.04
N VAL A 535 -9.09 -43.15 -42.90
CA VAL A 535 -8.23 -41.97 -42.70
C VAL A 535 -6.75 -42.32 -42.91
N ILE A 536 -6.27 -43.45 -42.39
CA ILE A 536 -4.88 -43.88 -42.61
C ILE A 536 -4.59 -44.13 -44.10
N GLN A 537 -5.57 -44.65 -44.84
CA GLN A 537 -5.41 -44.88 -46.29
C GLN A 537 -5.35 -43.57 -47.09
N SER A 538 -6.05 -42.51 -46.66
CA SER A 538 -5.96 -41.21 -47.33
C SER A 538 -4.62 -40.50 -47.07
N LEU A 539 -3.88 -40.85 -46.00
CA LEU A 539 -2.56 -40.27 -45.73
C LEU A 539 -1.47 -40.66 -46.74
N VAL A 540 -1.72 -41.65 -47.59
CA VAL A 540 -0.77 -42.03 -48.67
C VAL A 540 -0.63 -40.91 -49.71
N GLU A 541 -1.60 -40.00 -49.78
CA GLU A 541 -1.59 -38.86 -50.69
C GLU A 541 -0.77 -37.67 -50.13
N GLU A 542 -0.35 -37.70 -48.86
CA GLU A 542 0.47 -36.64 -48.25
C GLU A 542 1.97 -36.93 -48.28
N ASP A 543 2.77 -35.86 -48.38
CA ASP A 543 4.24 -35.94 -48.30
C ASP A 543 4.71 -36.33 -46.90
N ILE A 544 5.26 -37.55 -46.77
CA ILE A 544 5.84 -38.06 -45.51
C ILE A 544 7.12 -37.29 -45.17
N ASN A 545 6.98 -36.24 -44.37
CA ASN A 545 8.09 -35.42 -43.88
C ASN A 545 8.53 -35.78 -42.44
N VAL A 546 9.61 -35.17 -41.97
CA VAL A 546 10.16 -35.43 -40.62
C VAL A 546 9.16 -35.05 -39.51
N LYS A 547 8.44 -33.92 -39.66
CA LYS A 547 7.42 -33.50 -38.68
C LYS A 547 6.32 -34.57 -38.55
N PHE A 548 5.86 -35.12 -39.66
CA PHE A 548 4.87 -36.21 -39.70
C PHE A 548 5.39 -37.47 -38.98
N LEU A 549 6.61 -37.90 -39.27
CA LEU A 549 7.21 -39.09 -38.66
C LEU A 549 7.38 -38.95 -37.14
N VAL A 550 7.76 -37.76 -36.66
CA VAL A 550 7.85 -37.47 -35.23
C VAL A 550 6.47 -37.59 -34.55
N GLN A 551 5.42 -37.05 -35.17
CA GLN A 551 4.06 -37.15 -34.62
C GLN A 551 3.52 -38.58 -34.66
N LEU A 552 3.83 -39.34 -35.71
CA LEU A 552 3.50 -40.76 -35.79
C LEU A 552 4.21 -41.57 -34.70
N ASP A 553 5.49 -41.32 -34.45
CA ASP A 553 6.25 -41.96 -33.34
C ASP A 553 5.60 -41.64 -31.98
N LYS A 554 5.21 -40.38 -31.75
CA LYS A 554 4.47 -39.97 -30.54
C LYS A 554 3.14 -40.70 -30.40
N LEU A 555 2.34 -40.82 -31.48
CA LEU A 555 1.08 -41.56 -31.46
C LEU A 555 1.30 -43.02 -31.06
N ILE A 556 2.30 -43.71 -31.63
CA ILE A 556 2.59 -45.10 -31.28
C ILE A 556 2.94 -45.24 -29.80
N ARG A 557 3.73 -44.32 -29.23
CA ARG A 557 4.01 -44.31 -27.79
C ARG A 557 2.74 -44.07 -26.97
N LEU A 558 1.85 -43.19 -27.43
CA LEU A 558 0.57 -42.95 -26.78
C LEU A 558 -0.34 -44.19 -26.80
N LEU A 559 -0.33 -44.99 -27.87
CA LEU A 559 -1.04 -46.27 -27.90
C LEU A 559 -0.53 -47.26 -26.84
N GLU A 560 0.71 -47.06 -26.38
CA GLU A 560 1.27 -47.81 -25.27
C GLU A 560 0.90 -47.27 -23.87
N THR A 561 0.12 -46.20 -23.76
CA THR A 561 -0.38 -45.69 -22.48
C THR A 561 -1.58 -46.52 -21.96
N PRO A 562 -1.93 -46.45 -20.67
CA PRO A 562 -3.09 -47.16 -20.10
C PRO A 562 -4.42 -46.78 -20.75
N ILE A 563 -4.56 -45.57 -21.30
CA ILE A 563 -5.80 -45.10 -21.95
C ILE A 563 -6.24 -46.04 -23.08
N PHE A 564 -5.27 -46.57 -23.82
CA PHE A 564 -5.45 -47.50 -24.92
C PHE A 564 -5.23 -48.98 -24.54
N ALA A 565 -5.25 -49.33 -23.25
CA ALA A 565 -5.18 -50.73 -22.82
C ALA A 565 -6.30 -51.58 -23.44
N HIS A 566 -7.49 -51.02 -23.62
CA HIS A 566 -8.62 -51.67 -24.28
C HIS A 566 -8.29 -52.13 -25.72
N LEU A 567 -7.52 -51.34 -26.49
CA LEU A 567 -7.08 -51.76 -27.83
C LEU A 567 -6.24 -53.03 -27.77
N ARG A 568 -5.44 -53.22 -26.70
CA ARG A 568 -4.55 -54.39 -26.55
C ARG A 568 -5.35 -55.63 -26.26
N LEU A 569 -6.37 -55.50 -25.41
CA LEU A 569 -7.29 -56.59 -25.12
C LEU A 569 -8.09 -56.97 -26.38
N GLN A 570 -8.55 -55.98 -27.15
CA GLN A 570 -9.27 -56.23 -28.40
C GLN A 570 -8.42 -56.90 -29.49
N LEU A 571 -7.09 -56.77 -29.46
CA LEU A 571 -6.21 -57.51 -30.35
C LEU A 571 -6.23 -59.03 -30.13
N LEU A 572 -6.73 -59.51 -28.99
CA LEU A 572 -6.92 -60.94 -28.73
C LEU A 572 -8.09 -61.52 -29.54
N GLU A 573 -8.96 -60.67 -30.09
CA GLU A 573 -10.14 -61.06 -30.87
C GLU A 573 -10.05 -60.56 -32.34
N PRO A 574 -9.12 -61.11 -33.15
CA PRO A 574 -8.84 -60.59 -34.50
C PRO A 574 -10.04 -60.67 -35.44
N GLY A 575 -10.92 -61.67 -35.27
CA GLY A 575 -12.13 -61.82 -36.09
C GLY A 575 -13.21 -60.77 -35.80
N ARG A 576 -13.24 -60.21 -34.59
CA ARG A 576 -14.21 -59.17 -34.21
C ARG A 576 -13.69 -57.76 -34.54
N TYR A 577 -12.38 -57.55 -34.43
CA TYR A 577 -11.75 -56.23 -34.62
C TYR A 577 -10.80 -56.20 -35.82
N VAL A 578 -11.24 -56.73 -36.97
CA VAL A 578 -10.46 -56.77 -38.22
C VAL A 578 -9.97 -55.39 -38.65
N TRP A 579 -10.83 -54.38 -38.53
CA TRP A 579 -10.50 -53.00 -38.90
C TRP A 579 -9.45 -52.36 -37.98
N LEU A 580 -9.39 -52.74 -36.70
CA LEU A 580 -8.34 -52.30 -35.78
C LEU A 580 -6.98 -52.86 -36.24
N LEU A 581 -6.94 -54.12 -36.64
CA LEU A 581 -5.73 -54.72 -37.21
C LEU A 581 -5.29 -54.02 -38.49
N LYS A 582 -6.24 -53.78 -39.41
CA LYS A 582 -5.96 -53.08 -40.66
C LYS A 582 -5.39 -51.69 -40.40
N ALA A 583 -5.98 -50.93 -39.48
CA ALA A 583 -5.48 -49.62 -39.08
C ALA A 583 -4.06 -49.69 -38.51
N LEU A 584 -3.79 -50.59 -37.56
CA LEU A 584 -2.47 -50.71 -36.93
C LEU A 584 -1.38 -51.21 -37.90
N TYR A 585 -1.70 -52.13 -38.80
CA TYR A 585 -0.76 -52.51 -39.87
C TYR A 585 -0.54 -51.36 -40.85
N GLY A 586 -1.58 -50.56 -41.15
CA GLY A 586 -1.44 -49.33 -41.94
C GLY A 586 -0.45 -48.35 -41.32
N LEU A 587 -0.59 -48.07 -40.01
CA LEU A 587 0.38 -47.24 -39.28
C LEU A 587 1.79 -47.84 -39.29
N LEU A 588 1.91 -49.17 -39.17
CA LEU A 588 3.21 -49.85 -39.24
C LEU A 588 3.89 -49.66 -40.60
N MET A 589 3.13 -49.63 -41.70
CA MET A 589 3.67 -49.43 -43.05
C MET A 589 4.15 -48.00 -43.31
N LEU A 590 3.60 -47.02 -42.59
CA LEU A 590 4.02 -45.61 -42.68
C LEU A 590 5.30 -45.31 -41.86
N LEU A 591 5.70 -46.21 -40.96
CA LEU A 591 6.85 -46.03 -40.09
C LEU A 591 8.16 -46.48 -40.74
N PRO A 592 9.27 -45.73 -40.58
CA PRO A 592 10.60 -46.20 -40.95
C PRO A 592 10.96 -47.46 -40.14
N GLN A 593 11.40 -48.51 -40.82
CA GLN A 593 11.68 -49.83 -40.21
C GLN A 593 12.71 -49.78 -39.06
N GLN A 594 13.60 -48.79 -39.08
CA GLN A 594 14.64 -48.63 -38.07
C GLN A 594 14.17 -47.88 -36.81
N SER A 595 12.99 -47.25 -36.87
CA SER A 595 12.44 -46.44 -35.77
C SER A 595 12.06 -47.29 -34.55
N ALA A 596 12.11 -46.68 -33.36
CA ALA A 596 11.67 -47.33 -32.14
C ALA A 596 10.16 -47.63 -32.17
N ALA A 597 9.33 -46.69 -32.64
CA ALA A 597 7.90 -46.91 -32.83
C ALA A 597 7.59 -48.12 -33.73
N PHE A 598 8.32 -48.30 -34.84
CA PHE A 598 8.14 -49.48 -35.69
C PHE A 598 8.36 -50.78 -34.89
N LYS A 599 9.45 -50.85 -34.11
CA LYS A 599 9.77 -52.03 -33.30
C LYS A 599 8.71 -52.28 -32.21
N ILE A 600 8.23 -51.22 -31.55
CA ILE A 600 7.16 -51.29 -30.53
C ILE A 600 5.90 -51.90 -31.16
N LEU A 601 5.40 -51.28 -32.23
CA LEU A 601 4.16 -51.70 -32.88
C LEU A 601 4.28 -53.08 -33.52
N GLN A 602 5.41 -53.38 -34.17
CA GLN A 602 5.67 -54.70 -34.75
C GLN A 602 5.69 -55.79 -33.68
N THR A 603 6.34 -55.56 -32.54
CA THR A 603 6.40 -56.52 -31.43
C THR A 603 5.00 -56.79 -30.89
N ARG A 604 4.20 -55.74 -30.69
CA ARG A 604 2.81 -55.84 -30.21
C ARG A 604 1.92 -56.62 -31.18
N LEU A 605 2.10 -56.42 -32.48
CA LEU A 605 1.37 -57.16 -33.52
C LEU A 605 1.85 -58.60 -33.68
N LYS A 606 3.12 -58.91 -33.39
CA LYS A 606 3.69 -60.27 -33.40
C LYS A 606 3.27 -61.10 -32.19
N ASN A 607 3.15 -60.48 -31.01
CA ASN A 607 2.82 -61.16 -29.75
C ASN A 607 1.33 -61.50 -29.57
N ARG A 608 0.54 -61.43 -30.65
CA ARG A 608 -0.87 -61.85 -30.64
C ARG A 608 -0.95 -63.38 -30.65
N PRO A 609 -1.94 -63.99 -29.97
CA PRO A 609 -2.14 -65.43 -30.08
C PRO A 609 -2.45 -65.79 -31.54
N ASN A 610 -1.71 -66.75 -32.10
CA ASN A 610 -1.97 -67.34 -33.42
C ASN A 610 -3.27 -68.17 -33.37
N ILE A 611 -4.41 -67.51 -33.17
CA ILE A 611 -5.72 -68.11 -33.41
C ILE A 611 -5.90 -68.03 -34.93
N LEU A 612 -5.47 -69.11 -35.58
CA LEU A 612 -5.69 -69.49 -36.97
C LEU A 612 -6.47 -68.45 -37.81
N LEU A 613 -5.71 -67.74 -38.65
CA LEU A 613 -6.18 -67.24 -39.94
C LEU A 613 -6.57 -68.45 -40.82
N GLN A 614 -7.68 -69.11 -40.50
CA GLN A 614 -8.42 -69.90 -41.48
C GLN A 614 -9.61 -69.04 -41.92
N CYS A 615 -9.76 -68.92 -43.23
CA CYS A 615 -10.69 -68.04 -43.97
C CYS A 615 -10.12 -66.64 -44.28
N TRP A 616 -9.06 -66.62 -45.10
CA TRP A 616 -9.08 -65.82 -46.32
C TRP A 616 -9.60 -66.69 -47.46
#